data_AF-A0A679F6Q5-F1
#
_entry.id   AF-A0A679F6Q5-F1
#
_cell.length_a   1.000
_cell.length_b   1.000
_cell.length_c   1.000
_cell.angle_alpha   90.00
_cell.angle_beta   90.00
_cell.angle_gamma   90.00
#
_symmetry.space_group_name_H-M   'P 1'
#
loop_
_entity.id
_entity.type
_entity.pdbx_description
1 polymer ?
#
loop_
_entity_poly.entity_id
_entity_poly.type
_entity_poly.pdbx_seq_one_letter_code
_entity_poly.pdbx_strand_id
1 'polypeptide(L)'
;MRRSARAERPAAPDQSFSALAFIHAASEAPPAPGAYALLIALSRPLEASAGRCAATLAPGLYLYCGSAKGPGGLRARLGRHMRQGKRRRWHIDQLTEAGESLGAWITEAKGECDLVAALSALPVPLEGFGSSDCPRCRSHLLFWPPGEAPAFLAAQKC
;
A
#
# COMPACT_ATOMS: atom_id res chain seq x y z
N MET A 1 -37.97 20.17 16.96
CA MET A 1 -37.79 18.70 16.89
C MET A 1 -36.41 18.40 16.29
N ARG A 2 -35.41 18.10 17.13
CA ARG A 2 -34.06 17.75 16.66
C ARG A 2 -34.06 16.25 16.32
N ARG A 3 -33.89 15.90 15.05
CA ARG A 3 -33.67 14.50 14.63
C ARG A 3 -32.23 14.15 15.00
N SER A 4 -32.06 13.29 16.00
CA SER A 4 -30.77 12.69 16.33
C SER A 4 -30.28 11.88 15.13
N ALA A 5 -29.18 12.33 14.51
CA ALA A 5 -28.41 11.51 13.60
C ALA A 5 -27.78 10.39 14.41
N ARG A 6 -28.24 9.17 14.19
CA ARG A 6 -27.61 7.96 14.73
C ARG A 6 -26.28 7.81 13.97
N ALA A 7 -25.18 8.20 14.61
CA ALA A 7 -23.86 7.90 14.09
C ALA A 7 -23.74 6.37 13.96
N GLU A 8 -23.66 5.87 12.73
CA GLU A 8 -23.36 4.46 12.48
C GLU A 8 -21.99 4.17 13.06
N ARG A 9 -21.93 3.22 14.00
CA ARG A 9 -20.67 2.69 14.50
C ARG A 9 -19.90 2.12 13.31
N PRO A 10 -18.60 2.45 13.14
CA PRO A 10 -17.78 1.74 12.15
C PRO A 10 -17.82 0.24 12.47
N ALA A 11 -17.95 -0.57 11.42
CA ALA A 11 -17.88 -2.02 11.52
C ALA A 11 -16.59 -2.42 12.25
N ALA A 12 -16.68 -3.41 13.14
CA ALA A 12 -15.50 -3.94 13.81
C ALA A 12 -14.48 -4.39 12.75
N PRO A 13 -13.17 -4.15 12.96
CA PRO A 13 -12.15 -4.58 12.00
C PRO A 13 -12.25 -6.10 11.81
N ASP A 14 -12.35 -6.51 10.54
CA ASP A 14 -12.31 -7.92 10.14
C ASP A 14 -11.02 -8.56 10.69
N GLN A 15 -11.18 -9.55 11.57
CA GLN A 15 -10.08 -10.24 12.23
C GLN A 15 -9.22 -11.08 11.26
N SER A 16 -9.58 -11.15 9.98
CA SER A 16 -8.88 -11.89 8.91
C SER A 16 -7.49 -11.37 8.54
N PHE A 17 -7.00 -10.30 9.17
CA PHE A 17 -5.66 -9.72 8.97
C PHE A 17 -4.77 -9.77 10.23
N SER A 18 -5.07 -10.65 11.20
CA SER A 18 -4.25 -10.80 12.41
C SER A 18 -2.77 -11.06 12.04
N ALA A 19 -1.95 -10.03 12.28
CA ALA A 19 -0.48 -9.95 12.13
C ALA A 19 0.08 -10.32 10.74
N LEU A 20 -0.04 -9.41 9.78
CA LEU A 20 0.87 -9.42 8.61
C LEU A 20 2.31 -9.26 9.09
N ALA A 21 3.22 -10.10 8.61
CA ALA A 21 4.65 -9.95 8.90
C ALA A 21 5.17 -8.66 8.25
N PHE A 22 5.85 -7.83 9.02
CA PHE A 22 6.59 -6.68 8.50
C PHE A 22 8.04 -7.07 8.23
N ILE A 23 8.54 -6.69 7.07
CA ILE A 23 9.94 -6.88 6.68
C ILE A 23 10.57 -5.54 6.30
N HIS A 24 11.85 -5.36 6.62
CA HIS A 24 12.57 -4.14 6.28
C HIS A 24 13.31 -4.26 4.95
N ALA A 25 13.83 -5.45 4.65
CA ALA A 25 14.51 -5.74 3.40
C ALA A 25 13.85 -6.88 2.62
N ALA A 26 13.92 -6.80 1.29
CA ALA A 26 13.37 -7.84 0.41
C ALA A 26 13.98 -9.23 0.65
N SER A 27 15.20 -9.33 1.17
CA SER A 27 15.87 -10.59 1.51
C SER A 27 15.15 -11.37 2.61
N GLU A 28 14.40 -10.69 3.48
CA GLU A 28 13.60 -11.30 4.55
C GLU A 28 12.30 -11.93 4.01
N ALA A 29 11.86 -11.54 2.82
CA ALA A 29 10.65 -12.09 2.23
C ALA A 29 10.88 -13.55 1.73
N PRO A 30 9.85 -14.41 1.79
CA PRO A 30 9.91 -15.72 1.17
C PRO A 30 9.94 -15.57 -0.37
N PRO A 31 10.60 -16.50 -1.09
CA PRO A 31 10.57 -16.54 -2.55
C PRO A 31 9.26 -17.20 -3.06
N ALA A 32 8.12 -16.82 -2.48
CA ALA A 32 6.81 -17.42 -2.72
C ALA A 32 5.80 -16.39 -3.25
N PRO A 33 4.77 -16.81 -4.01
CA PRO A 33 3.70 -15.91 -4.44
C PRO A 33 2.96 -15.28 -3.27
N GLY A 34 2.48 -14.05 -3.45
CA GLY A 34 1.70 -13.37 -2.42
C GLY A 34 1.32 -11.94 -2.78
N ALA A 35 0.92 -11.18 -1.78
CA ALA A 35 0.66 -9.76 -1.85
C ALA A 35 1.42 -9.01 -0.74
N TYR A 36 1.61 -7.71 -0.93
CA TYR A 36 2.33 -6.85 -0.01
C TYR A 36 1.73 -5.45 0.03
N ALA A 37 1.90 -4.77 1.17
CA ALA A 37 1.71 -3.34 1.34
C ALA A 37 3.09 -2.70 1.58
N LEU A 38 3.65 -2.06 0.56
CA LEU A 38 4.95 -1.41 0.59
C LEU A 38 4.83 -0.01 1.21
N LEU A 39 5.62 0.25 2.26
CA LEU A 39 5.68 1.54 2.95
C LEU A 39 6.77 2.42 2.36
N ILE A 40 6.38 3.63 1.92
CA ILE A 40 7.29 4.59 1.30
C ILE A 40 7.16 5.95 1.97
N ALA A 41 8.29 6.59 2.27
CA ALA A 41 8.37 7.96 2.73
C ALA A 41 8.79 8.89 1.60
N LEU A 42 8.01 9.95 1.38
CA LEU A 42 8.38 11.09 0.54
C LEU A 42 8.78 12.26 1.43
N SER A 43 10.01 12.77 1.25
CA SER A 43 10.50 13.96 1.96
C SER A 43 10.19 15.28 1.23
N ARG A 44 9.77 15.19 -0.03
CA ARG A 44 9.44 16.34 -0.89
C ARG A 44 8.25 16.00 -1.79
N PRO A 45 7.53 17.00 -2.32
CA PRO A 45 6.45 16.76 -3.27
C PRO A 45 6.93 15.98 -4.50
N LEU A 46 6.07 15.13 -5.04
CA LEU A 46 6.34 14.32 -6.23
C LEU A 46 5.20 14.44 -7.24
N GLU A 47 5.51 14.90 -8.45
CA GLU A 47 4.61 14.76 -9.59
C GLU A 47 4.55 13.28 -10.00
N ALA A 48 3.37 12.68 -9.86
CA ALA A 48 3.14 11.28 -10.19
C ALA A 48 2.00 11.15 -11.20
N SER A 49 2.08 10.14 -12.06
CA SER A 49 1.04 9.84 -13.04
C SER A 49 0.63 8.37 -13.07
N ALA A 50 -0.63 8.14 -13.46
CA ALA A 50 -1.22 6.84 -13.72
C ALA A 50 -2.08 6.94 -14.99
N GLY A 51 -1.53 6.50 -16.13
CA GLY A 51 -2.18 6.70 -17.44
C GLY A 51 -2.38 8.19 -17.75
N ARG A 52 -3.65 8.61 -17.89
CA ARG A 52 -4.03 10.01 -18.17
C ARG A 52 -4.22 10.86 -16.92
N CYS A 53 -4.19 10.25 -15.73
CA CYS A 53 -4.32 10.95 -14.47
C CYS A 53 -2.93 11.36 -13.96
N ALA A 54 -2.83 12.55 -13.39
CA ALA A 54 -1.62 13.04 -12.73
C ALA A 54 -2.00 13.84 -11.48
N ALA A 55 -1.16 13.78 -10.46
CA ALA A 55 -1.31 14.55 -9.23
C ALA A 55 0.05 14.81 -8.58
N THR A 56 0.15 15.92 -7.86
CA THR A 56 1.26 16.19 -6.95
C THR A 56 1.01 15.45 -5.63
N LEU A 57 1.85 14.46 -5.33
CA LEU A 57 1.87 13.78 -4.05
C LEU A 57 2.63 14.63 -3.03
N ALA A 58 2.00 14.95 -1.91
CA ALA A 58 2.63 15.71 -0.82
C ALA A 58 3.70 14.88 -0.09
N PRO A 59 4.66 15.51 0.61
CA PRO A 59 5.53 14.80 1.55
C PRO A 59 4.71 14.01 2.58
N GLY A 60 5.19 12.83 2.97
CA GLY A 60 4.52 11.97 3.93
C GLY A 60 4.70 10.48 3.66
N LEU A 61 3.89 9.67 4.32
CA LEU A 61 3.92 8.21 4.22
C LEU A 61 2.86 7.70 3.25
N TYR A 62 3.24 6.70 2.46
CA TYR A 62 2.38 6.07 1.46
C TYR A 62 2.43 4.57 1.60
N LEU A 63 1.29 3.93 1.40
CA LEU A 63 1.16 2.49 1.27
C LEU A 63 0.80 2.14 -0.17
N TYR A 64 1.57 1.25 -0.76
CA TYR A 64 1.26 0.68 -2.07
C TYR A 64 0.97 -0.82 -1.94
N CYS A 65 -0.25 -1.21 -2.31
CA CYS A 65 -0.66 -2.61 -2.33
C CYS A 65 -0.31 -3.24 -3.67
N GLY A 66 0.43 -4.34 -3.65
CA GLY A 66 0.84 -5.01 -4.89
C GLY A 66 0.89 -6.52 -4.75
N SER A 67 0.88 -7.20 -5.90
CA SER A 67 0.97 -8.64 -6.01
C SER A 67 2.34 -9.11 -6.54
N ALA A 68 2.73 -10.31 -6.12
CA ALA A 68 4.01 -10.92 -6.42
C ALA A 68 3.83 -12.33 -6.98
N LYS A 69 3.01 -12.48 -8.02
CA LYS A 69 2.67 -13.79 -8.63
C LYS A 69 3.69 -14.34 -9.62
N GLY A 70 4.75 -13.57 -9.91
CA GLY A 70 5.77 -13.94 -10.91
C GLY A 70 6.91 -14.78 -10.32
N PRO A 71 7.89 -15.18 -11.16
CA PRO A 71 9.06 -15.92 -10.71
C PRO A 71 9.80 -15.22 -9.56
N GLY A 72 10.16 -15.99 -8.53
CA GLY A 72 10.84 -15.50 -7.33
C GLY A 72 9.94 -14.79 -6.32
N GLY A 73 8.63 -14.68 -6.58
CA GLY A 73 7.63 -14.32 -5.59
C GLY A 73 7.83 -12.94 -4.94
N LEU A 74 7.41 -12.84 -3.67
CA LEU A 74 7.51 -11.65 -2.83
C LEU A 74 8.95 -11.11 -2.78
N ARG A 75 9.93 -11.98 -2.53
CA ARG A 75 11.36 -11.60 -2.52
C ARG A 75 11.79 -10.88 -3.79
N ALA A 76 11.53 -11.46 -4.96
CA ALA A 76 11.95 -10.86 -6.22
C ALA A 76 11.20 -9.55 -6.53
N ARG A 77 9.89 -9.51 -6.27
CA ARG A 77 9.06 -8.33 -6.54
C ARG A 77 9.41 -7.15 -5.62
N LEU A 78 9.52 -7.39 -4.32
CA LEU A 78 9.93 -6.36 -3.36
C LEU A 78 11.38 -5.93 -3.60
N GLY A 79 12.28 -6.87 -3.90
CA GLY A 79 13.67 -6.53 -4.22
C GLY A 79 13.78 -5.63 -5.44
N ARG A 80 12.88 -5.81 -6.41
CA ARG A 80 12.78 -4.90 -7.55
C ARG A 80 12.24 -3.51 -7.17
N HIS A 81 11.19 -3.42 -6.36
CA HIS A 81 10.61 -2.11 -6.00
C HIS A 81 11.48 -1.32 -5.02
N MET A 82 12.08 -1.98 -4.02
CA MET A 82 12.89 -1.32 -3.00
C MET A 82 14.27 -0.86 -3.51
N ARG A 83 14.76 -1.40 -4.63
CA ARG A 83 16.08 -1.03 -5.19
C ARG A 83 16.07 0.35 -5.85
N GLN A 84 16.99 1.23 -5.50
CA GLN A 84 17.20 2.54 -6.15
C GLN A 84 17.92 2.45 -7.50
N GLY A 85 17.85 3.53 -8.30
CA GLY A 85 18.60 3.67 -9.56
C GLY A 85 18.09 2.74 -10.67
N LYS A 86 16.82 2.33 -10.59
CA LYS A 86 16.18 1.44 -11.56
C LYS A 86 15.43 2.25 -12.61
N ARG A 87 15.41 1.74 -13.85
CA ARG A 87 14.46 2.26 -14.86
C ARG A 87 13.04 2.05 -14.36
N ARG A 88 12.26 3.12 -14.30
CA ARG A 88 10.83 3.10 -13.99
C ARG A 88 10.08 2.25 -15.03
N ARG A 89 9.33 1.26 -14.55
CA ARG A 89 8.50 0.35 -15.37
C ARG A 89 7.09 0.23 -14.81
N TRP A 90 6.92 0.30 -13.49
CA TRP A 90 5.62 0.30 -12.82
C TRP A 90 5.32 1.65 -12.21
N HIS A 91 4.04 1.95 -11.99
CA HIS A 91 3.62 3.22 -11.37
C HIS A 91 4.40 3.48 -10.06
N ILE A 92 4.51 2.48 -9.18
CA ILE A 92 5.21 2.56 -7.89
C ILE A 92 6.71 2.86 -8.00
N ASP A 93 7.33 2.63 -9.17
CA ASP A 93 8.73 3.00 -9.39
C ASP A 93 8.91 4.53 -9.34
N GLN A 94 7.86 5.33 -9.57
CA GLN A 94 7.92 6.79 -9.42
C GLN A 94 8.19 7.20 -7.97
N LEU A 95 7.46 6.62 -7.01
CA LEU A 95 7.64 6.91 -5.58
C LEU A 95 8.92 6.29 -5.05
N THR A 96 9.20 5.03 -5.39
CA THR A 96 10.39 4.35 -4.87
C THR A 96 11.70 4.87 -5.46
N GLU A 97 11.72 5.59 -6.58
CA GLU A 97 12.92 6.32 -7.05
C GLU A 97 13.02 7.74 -6.48
N ALA A 98 11.94 8.28 -5.93
CA ALA A 98 11.89 9.65 -5.41
C ALA A 98 11.98 9.72 -3.88
N GLY A 99 11.61 8.64 -3.20
CA GLY A 99 11.56 8.51 -1.76
C GLY A 99 12.20 7.23 -1.25
N GLU A 100 12.03 7.00 0.05
CA GLU A 100 12.65 5.89 0.78
C GLU A 100 11.64 4.76 0.99
N SER A 101 12.03 3.53 0.65
CA SER A 101 11.23 2.35 0.99
C SER A 101 11.59 1.90 2.41
N LEU A 102 10.65 2.00 3.34
CA LEU A 102 10.90 1.73 4.76
C LEU A 102 10.69 0.25 5.14
N GLY A 103 9.99 -0.50 4.30
CA GLY A 103 9.66 -1.91 4.50
C GLY A 103 8.33 -2.27 3.88
N ALA A 104 7.85 -3.49 4.12
CA ALA A 104 6.57 -3.94 3.62
C ALA A 104 5.89 -4.92 4.59
N TRP A 105 4.57 -4.83 4.68
CA TRP A 105 3.76 -5.94 5.19
C TRP A 105 3.54 -6.96 4.09
N ILE A 106 3.67 -8.24 4.38
CA ILE A 106 3.55 -9.32 3.40
C ILE A 106 2.51 -10.37 3.80
N THR A 107 1.93 -11.02 2.80
CA THR A 107 1.03 -12.17 2.98
C THR A 107 1.08 -13.09 1.78
N GLU A 108 1.08 -14.39 2.03
CA GLU A 108 0.93 -15.43 0.99
C GLU A 108 -0.55 -15.83 0.80
N ALA A 109 -1.43 -15.45 1.74
CA ALA A 109 -2.81 -15.93 1.81
C ALA A 109 -3.84 -15.00 1.19
N LYS A 110 -3.52 -13.71 1.03
CA LYS A 110 -4.46 -12.68 0.55
C LYS A 110 -3.96 -12.02 -0.74
N GLY A 111 -4.89 -11.47 -1.51
CA GLY A 111 -4.59 -10.67 -2.69
C GLY A 111 -4.33 -9.20 -2.34
N GLU A 112 -3.78 -8.46 -3.31
CA GLU A 112 -3.55 -7.01 -3.16
C GLU A 112 -4.85 -6.23 -2.95
N CYS A 113 -5.96 -6.66 -3.55
CA CYS A 113 -7.26 -6.03 -3.36
C CYS A 113 -7.81 -6.22 -1.94
N ASP A 114 -7.50 -7.35 -1.29
CA ASP A 114 -7.88 -7.59 0.10
C ASP A 114 -7.11 -6.61 1.01
N LEU A 115 -5.83 -6.36 0.72
CA LEU A 115 -5.02 -5.36 1.43
C LEU A 115 -5.59 -3.95 1.25
N VAL A 116 -5.97 -3.57 0.04
CA VAL A 116 -6.62 -2.27 -0.23
C VAL A 116 -7.95 -2.15 0.52
N ALA A 117 -8.76 -3.21 0.55
CA ALA A 117 -10.03 -3.21 1.28
C ALA A 117 -9.82 -3.03 2.79
N ALA A 118 -8.81 -3.69 3.36
CA ALA A 118 -8.44 -3.53 4.78
C ALA A 118 -7.92 -2.12 5.12
N LEU A 119 -7.42 -1.39 4.12
CA LEU A 119 -6.93 -0.01 4.22
C LEU A 119 -7.93 1.02 3.67
N SER A 120 -9.18 0.63 3.44
CA SER A 120 -10.17 1.47 2.75
C SER A 120 -10.49 2.81 3.44
N ALA A 121 -10.17 2.95 4.72
CA ALA A 121 -10.28 4.21 5.46
C ALA A 121 -9.20 5.24 5.05
N LEU A 122 -8.10 4.80 4.44
CA LEU A 122 -7.01 5.69 4.04
C LEU A 122 -7.36 6.47 2.76
N PRO A 123 -6.91 7.73 2.65
CA PRO A 123 -7.14 8.53 1.45
C PRO A 123 -6.48 7.94 0.20
N VAL A 124 -7.16 8.09 -0.94
CA VAL A 124 -6.62 7.79 -2.28
C VAL A 124 -6.03 9.08 -2.87
N PRO A 125 -4.69 9.23 -2.96
CA PRO A 125 -4.08 10.45 -3.45
C PRO A 125 -4.05 10.56 -4.97
N LEU A 126 -4.15 9.45 -5.69
CA LEU A 126 -4.16 9.40 -7.16
C LEU A 126 -4.95 8.19 -7.65
N GLU A 127 -6.06 8.44 -8.33
CA GLU A 127 -6.90 7.39 -8.93
C GLU A 127 -6.17 6.66 -10.08
N GLY A 128 -6.48 5.38 -10.25
CA GLY A 128 -5.90 4.49 -11.26
C GLY A 128 -4.45 4.06 -10.97
N PHE A 129 -3.84 4.55 -9.88
CA PHE A 129 -2.45 4.24 -9.59
C PHE A 129 -2.26 2.78 -9.17
N GLY A 130 -1.60 2.01 -10.03
CA GLY A 130 -1.33 0.59 -9.79
C GLY A 130 -2.55 -0.33 -9.86
N SER A 131 -3.72 0.17 -10.26
CA SER A 131 -4.97 -0.58 -10.36
C SER A 131 -5.51 -0.67 -11.79
N SER A 132 -4.68 -0.47 -12.81
CA SER A 132 -5.12 -0.41 -14.21
C SER A 132 -5.77 -1.70 -14.72
N ASP A 133 -5.43 -2.84 -14.14
CA ASP A 133 -6.01 -4.17 -14.39
C ASP A 133 -7.03 -4.60 -13.33
N CYS A 134 -7.35 -3.72 -12.37
CA CYS A 134 -8.28 -3.98 -11.29
C CYS A 134 -9.53 -3.09 -11.40
N PRO A 135 -10.71 -3.65 -11.77
CA PRO A 135 -11.93 -2.86 -11.91
C PRO A 135 -12.58 -2.46 -10.57
N ARG A 136 -12.14 -3.06 -9.45
CA ARG A 136 -12.74 -2.88 -8.12
C ARG A 136 -12.06 -1.76 -7.30
N CYS A 137 -10.75 -1.58 -7.47
CA CYS A 137 -9.98 -0.64 -6.66
C CYS A 137 -9.82 0.70 -7.38
N ARG A 138 -10.21 1.79 -6.72
CA ARG A 138 -9.97 3.16 -7.22
C ARG A 138 -8.48 3.44 -7.41
N SER A 139 -7.66 2.90 -6.52
CA SER A 139 -6.19 2.98 -6.56
C SER A 139 -5.62 1.88 -5.68
N HIS A 140 -4.41 1.44 -5.97
CA HIS A 140 -3.60 0.63 -5.07
C HIS A 140 -2.59 1.46 -4.27
N LEU A 141 -2.52 2.77 -4.53
CA LEU A 141 -1.76 3.74 -3.74
C LEU A 141 -2.69 4.43 -2.74
N LEU A 142 -2.26 4.46 -1.49
CA LEU A 142 -2.97 5.06 -0.37
C LEU A 142 -2.02 6.00 0.39
N PHE A 143 -2.53 7.14 0.83
CA PHE A 143 -1.80 8.05 1.71
C PHE A 143 -2.01 7.61 3.15
N TRP A 144 -0.95 7.62 3.96
CA TRP A 144 -1.02 7.32 5.38
C TRP A 144 -0.84 8.62 6.19
N PRO A 145 -1.94 9.18 6.75
CA PRO A 145 -1.88 10.39 7.54
C PRO A 145 -1.08 10.21 8.84
N PRO A 146 -0.34 11.24 9.30
CA PRO A 146 0.29 11.23 10.61
C PRO A 146 -0.72 10.99 11.73
N GLY A 147 -0.38 10.11 12.69
CA GLY A 147 -1.21 9.86 13.87
C GLY A 147 -2.33 8.83 13.68
N GLU A 148 -2.55 8.32 12.47
CA GLU A 148 -3.48 7.22 12.22
C GLU A 148 -2.74 5.88 12.21
N ALA A 149 -3.30 4.85 12.83
CA ALA A 149 -2.82 3.48 12.66
C ALA A 149 -3.82 2.75 11.75
N PRO A 150 -3.41 2.25 10.58
CA PRO A 150 -4.27 1.47 9.71
C PRO A 150 -4.83 0.25 10.45
N ALA A 151 -6.04 -0.19 10.07
CA ALA A 151 -6.83 -1.16 10.83
C ALA A 151 -6.09 -2.49 11.15
N PHE A 152 -5.25 -2.99 10.23
CA PHE A 152 -4.44 -4.19 10.49
C PHE A 152 -3.07 -3.92 11.15
N LEU A 153 -2.66 -2.65 11.26
CA LEU A 153 -1.45 -2.22 11.98
C LEU A 153 -1.73 -1.95 13.47
N ALA A 154 -2.97 -1.61 13.81
CA ALA A 154 -3.41 -1.47 15.20
C ALA A 154 -3.28 -2.78 16.01
N ALA A 155 -3.31 -3.94 15.34
CA ALA A 155 -3.18 -5.26 15.95
C ALA A 155 -1.72 -5.65 16.32
N GLN A 156 -0.72 -4.82 15.99
CA GLN A 156 0.70 -5.07 16.30
C GLN A 156 1.16 -4.38 17.60
N LYS A 157 0.24 -3.80 18.39
CA LYS A 157 0.56 -3.30 19.73
C LYS A 157 0.40 -4.42 20.76
N CYS A 158 1.54 -5.01 21.13
CA CYS A 158 1.95 -5.60 22.42
C CYS A 158 2.74 -6.89 22.21
#